data_AF-A0A7Y0CH74-F1
#
_entry.id   AF-A0A7Y0CH74-F1
#
_cell.length_a   1.000
_cell.length_b   1.000
_cell.length_c   1.000
_cell.angle_alpha   90.00
_cell.angle_beta   90.00
_cell.angle_gamma   90.00
#
_symmetry.space_group_name_H-M   'P 1'
#
loop_
_entity.id
_entity.type
_entity.pdbx_description
1 polymer ?
#
loop_
_entity_poly.entity_id
_entity_poly.type
_entity_poly.pdbx_seq_one_letter_code
_entity_poly.pdbx_strand_id
1 'polypeptide(L)'
;MLLRRIARPLFASWFVSEGYDAARRTEVHAERARAGVESVVRLVPRGMFGGALDRYRQPTRAQLVALVRAHGAATAAAGVLLAAGK
;
A
#
# COMPACT_ATOMS: atom_id res chain seq x y z
N MET A 1 -22.24 -1.39 -22.68
CA MET A 1 -20.84 -1.85 -22.86
C MET A 1 -19.83 -0.71 -22.96
N LEU A 2 -20.12 0.37 -23.70
CA LEU A 2 -19.28 1.58 -23.76
C LEU A 2 -18.97 2.20 -22.39
N LEU A 3 -19.98 2.29 -21.50
CA LEU A 3 -19.79 2.85 -20.16
C LEU A 3 -18.71 2.11 -19.35
N ARG A 4 -18.68 0.77 -19.38
CA ARG A 4 -17.61 0.00 -18.70
C ARG A 4 -16.23 0.23 -19.33
N ARG A 5 -16.17 0.51 -20.63
CA ARG A 5 -14.92 0.74 -21.36
C ARG A 5 -14.30 2.10 -21.03
N ILE A 6 -15.12 3.08 -20.63
CA ILE A 6 -14.66 4.42 -20.24
C ILE A 6 -14.51 4.53 -18.72
N ALA A 7 -15.43 3.94 -17.94
CA ALA A 7 -15.39 4.01 -16.49
C ALA A 7 -14.16 3.32 -15.90
N ARG A 8 -13.74 2.17 -16.44
CA ARG A 8 -12.57 1.43 -15.94
C ARG A 8 -11.26 2.23 -15.99
N PRO A 9 -10.85 2.83 -17.12
CA PRO A 9 -9.64 3.66 -17.16
C PRO A 9 -9.78 4.94 -16.31
N LEU A 10 -10.99 5.53 -16.23
CA LEU A 10 -11.24 6.66 -15.31
C LEU A 10 -10.95 6.28 -13.87
N PHE A 11 -11.52 5.17 -13.38
CA PHE A 11 -11.25 4.70 -12.01
C PHE A 11 -9.79 4.28 -11.82
N ALA A 12 -9.19 3.60 -12.80
CA ALA A 12 -7.80 3.19 -12.75
C ALA A 12 -6.83 4.36 -12.62
N SER A 13 -7.14 5.52 -13.21
CA SER A 13 -6.27 6.70 -13.15
C SER A 13 -5.95 7.13 -11.71
N TRP A 14 -6.91 7.00 -10.80
CA TRP A 14 -6.72 7.26 -9.37
C TRP A 14 -5.71 6.29 -8.75
N PHE A 15 -5.89 4.98 -8.98
CA PHE A 15 -4.96 3.96 -8.46
C PHE A 15 -3.54 4.12 -9.00
N VAL A 16 -3.41 4.45 -10.30
CA VAL A 16 -2.10 4.64 -10.92
C VAL A 16 -1.40 5.88 -10.38
N SER A 17 -2.11 7.02 -10.28
CA SER A 17 -1.53 8.27 -9.80
C SER A 17 -1.13 8.19 -8.33
N GLU A 18 -2.02 7.75 -7.45
CA GLU A 18 -1.74 7.60 -6.02
C GLU A 18 -0.68 6.51 -5.75
N GLY A 19 -0.76 5.38 -6.47
CA GLY A 19 0.24 4.32 -6.34
C GLY A 19 1.63 4.77 -6.78
N TYR A 20 1.73 5.46 -7.91
CA TYR A 20 2.99 6.02 -8.39
C TYR A 20 3.54 7.07 -7.43
N ASP A 21 2.68 7.95 -6.93
CA ASP A 21 3.07 8.97 -5.96
C ASP A 21 3.65 8.35 -4.69
N ALA A 22 2.93 7.38 -4.10
CA ALA A 22 3.37 6.65 -2.93
C ALA A 22 4.70 5.92 -3.16
N ALA A 23 4.90 5.35 -4.36
CA ALA A 23 6.13 4.67 -4.72
C ALA A 23 7.33 5.62 -4.90
N ARG A 24 7.09 6.87 -5.31
CA ARG A 24 8.14 7.84 -5.62
C ARG A 24 8.44 8.82 -4.48
N ARG A 25 7.43 9.28 -3.75
CA ARG A 25 7.54 10.20 -2.61
C ARG A 25 7.31 9.49 -1.28
N THR A 26 8.07 8.43 -1.05
CA THR A 26 7.89 7.50 0.07
C THR A 26 7.97 8.14 1.45
N GLU A 27 8.78 9.19 1.61
CA GLU A 27 8.98 9.83 2.92
C GLU A 27 7.71 10.49 3.48
N VAL A 28 6.90 11.10 2.61
CA VAL A 28 5.63 11.75 2.99
C VAL A 28 4.60 10.72 3.49
N HIS A 29 4.67 9.51 2.93
CA HIS A 29 3.71 8.44 3.22
C HIS A 29 4.18 7.50 4.34
N ALA A 30 5.48 7.50 4.67
CA ALA A 30 6.06 6.66 5.73
C ALA A 30 5.52 6.97 7.13
N GLU A 31 5.27 8.25 7.44
CA GLU A 31 4.69 8.64 8.74
C GLU A 31 3.25 8.13 8.89
N ARG A 32 2.45 8.19 7.82
CA ARG A 32 1.10 7.60 7.81
C ARG A 32 1.14 6.08 7.95
N ALA A 33 2.09 5.43 7.27
CA ALA A 33 2.30 4.00 7.38
C ALA A 33 2.67 3.59 8.82
N ARG A 34 3.45 4.41 9.54
CA ARG A 34 3.79 4.16 10.94
C ARG A 34 2.56 4.07 11.84
N ALA A 35 1.65 5.04 11.72
CA ALA A 35 0.39 5.03 12.49
C ALA A 35 -0.48 3.80 12.15
N GLY A 36 -0.48 3.37 10.89
CA GLY A 36 -1.15 2.13 10.47
C GLY A 36 -0.52 0.87 11.05
N VAL A 37 0.82 0.79 11.11
CA VAL A 37 1.49 -0.34 11.78
C VAL A 37 1.17 -0.34 13.27
N GLU A 38 1.18 0.83 13.92
CA GLU A 38 0.86 0.93 15.35
C GLU A 38 -0.57 0.47 15.68
N SER A 39 -1.55 0.79 14.83
CA SER A 39 -2.92 0.31 15.02
C SER A 39 -3.03 -1.21 14.89
N VAL A 40 -2.33 -1.82 13.93
CA VAL A 40 -2.25 -3.28 13.78
C VAL A 40 -1.56 -3.91 15.00
N VAL A 41 -0.46 -3.34 15.47
CA VAL A 41 0.29 -3.83 16.64
C VAL A 41 -0.55 -3.79 17.92
N ARG A 42 -1.46 -2.81 18.06
CA ARG A 42 -2.44 -2.77 19.16
C ARG A 42 -3.47 -3.90 19.09
N LEU A 43 -3.86 -4.30 17.88
CA LEU A 43 -4.87 -5.34 17.67
C LEU A 43 -4.30 -6.76 17.74
N VAL A 44 -3.01 -6.93 17.44
CA VAL A 44 -2.34 -8.24 17.42
C VAL A 44 -1.65 -8.48 18.78
N PRO A 45 -2.03 -9.49 19.57
CA PRO A 45 -1.35 -9.85 20.81
C PRO A 45 0.08 -10.36 20.58
N ARG A 46 0.95 -10.24 21.60
CA ARG A 46 2.33 -10.79 21.53
C ARG A 46 2.29 -12.31 21.45
N GLY A 47 3.22 -12.93 20.73
CA GLY A 47 3.26 -14.38 20.56
C GLY A 47 2.22 -14.96 19.59
N MET A 48 1.32 -14.14 19.04
CA MET A 48 0.44 -14.57 17.94
C MET A 48 1.28 -14.97 16.73
N PHE A 49 0.87 -16.01 15.99
CA PHE A 49 1.65 -16.61 14.90
C PHE A 49 3.08 -17.03 15.33
N GLY A 50 3.23 -17.55 16.56
CA GLY A 50 4.53 -17.99 17.08
C GLY A 50 5.53 -16.85 17.29
N GLY A 51 5.07 -15.60 17.40
CA GLY A 51 5.92 -14.42 17.60
C GLY A 51 6.63 -13.92 16.34
N ALA A 52 6.32 -14.47 15.15
CA ALA A 52 6.93 -14.05 13.89
C ALA A 52 6.77 -12.53 13.62
N LEU A 53 5.66 -11.96 14.07
CA LEU A 53 5.34 -10.54 13.90
C LEU A 53 5.94 -9.63 14.98
N ASP A 54 6.45 -10.19 16.08
CA ASP A 54 6.94 -9.39 17.19
C ASP A 54 8.19 -8.57 16.82
N ARG A 55 9.01 -9.08 15.89
CA ARG A 55 10.15 -8.37 15.28
C ARG A 55 9.74 -7.09 14.54
N TYR A 56 8.51 -7.04 14.00
CA TYR A 56 8.03 -5.94 13.17
C TYR A 56 7.15 -4.95 13.94
N ARG A 57 6.99 -5.14 15.26
CA ARG A 57 6.23 -4.20 16.12
C ARG A 57 6.85 -2.82 16.21
N GLN A 58 8.16 -2.72 16.03
CA GLN A 58 8.89 -1.45 15.98
C GLN A 58 9.64 -1.36 14.65
N PRO A 59 8.93 -1.01 13.56
CA PRO A 59 9.54 -0.98 12.24
C PRO A 59 10.57 0.15 12.15
N THR A 60 11.69 -0.13 11.48
CA THR A 60 12.68 0.89 11.15
C THR A 60 12.17 1.80 10.03
N ARG A 61 12.74 3.01 9.89
CA ARG A 61 12.40 3.93 8.79
C ARG A 61 12.58 3.27 7.43
N ALA A 62 13.65 2.50 7.25
CA ALA A 62 13.91 1.77 6.00
C ALA A 62 12.82 0.74 5.68
N GLN A 63 12.32 0.02 6.69
CA GLN A 63 11.21 -0.93 6.53
C GLN A 63 9.91 -0.22 6.15
N LEU A 64 9.60 0.92 6.78
CA LEU A 64 8.42 1.71 6.43
C LEU A 64 8.51 2.25 4.99
N VAL A 65 9.67 2.78 4.59
CA VAL A 65 9.90 3.25 3.22
C VAL A 65 9.75 2.12 2.21
N ALA A 66 10.32 0.94 2.50
CA ALA A 66 10.19 -0.22 1.63
C ALA A 66 8.73 -0.69 1.51
N LEU A 67 8.01 -0.73 2.64
CA LEU A 67 6.58 -1.09 2.67
C LEU A 67 5.74 -0.13 1.84
N VAL A 68 5.91 1.18 2.04
CA VAL A 68 5.21 2.22 1.28
C VAL A 68 5.52 2.10 -0.21
N ARG A 69 6.79 1.90 -0.57
CA ARG A 69 7.21 1.75 -1.96
C ARG A 69 6.59 0.53 -2.62
N ALA A 70 6.62 -0.62 -1.94
CA ALA A 70 6.04 -1.86 -2.42
C ALA A 70 4.52 -1.74 -2.57
N HIS A 71 3.85 -1.14 -1.58
CA HIS A 71 2.41 -0.88 -1.65
C HIS A 71 2.05 0.06 -2.81
N GLY A 72 2.75 1.19 -2.95
CA GLY A 72 2.52 2.13 -4.05
C GLY A 72 2.70 1.47 -5.42
N ALA A 73 3.77 0.70 -5.60
CA ALA A 73 4.01 -0.04 -6.84
C ALA A 73 2.90 -1.08 -7.12
N ALA A 74 2.45 -1.81 -6.10
CA ALA A 74 1.35 -2.76 -6.21
C ALA A 74 0.03 -2.07 -6.56
N THR A 75 -0.28 -0.93 -5.94
CA THR A 75 -1.48 -0.13 -6.22
C THR A 75 -1.47 0.41 -7.66
N ALA A 76 -0.33 0.90 -8.13
CA ALA A 76 -0.19 1.35 -9.51
C ALA A 76 -0.37 0.18 -10.50
N ALA A 77 0.23 -0.98 -10.21
CA ALA A 77 0.07 -2.18 -11.02
C ALA A 77 -1.39 -2.66 -11.05
N ALA A 78 -2.09 -2.63 -9.92
CA ALA A 78 -3.51 -2.95 -9.83
C ALA A 78 -4.36 -1.98 -10.69
N GLY A 79 -4.05 -0.68 -10.66
CA GLY A 79 -4.67 0.31 -11.54
C GLY A 79 -4.46 0.00 -13.02
N VAL A 80 -3.24 -0.35 -13.42
CA VAL A 80 -2.93 -0.76 -14.80
C VAL A 80 -3.73 -2.01 -15.21
N LEU A 81 -3.80 -3.02 -14.34
CA LEU A 81 -4.58 -4.25 -14.59
C LEU A 81 -6.07 -3.93 -14.73
N LEU A 82 -6.60 -3.07 -13.86
CA LEU A 82 -8.00 -2.61 -13.91
C LEU A 82 -8.31 -1.91 -15.23
N ALA A 83 -7.43 -1.02 -15.68
CA ALA A 83 -7.55 -0.34 -16.98
C ALA A 83 -7.51 -1.35 -18.14
N ALA A 84 -6.66 -2.38 -18.04
CA ALA A 84 -6.47 -3.42 -19.04
C ALA A 84 -7.60 -4.46 -19.11
N GLY A 85 -8.61 -4.40 -18.24
CA GLY A 85 -9.72 -5.35 -18.28
C GLY A 85 -9.60 -6.51 -17.28
N LYS A 86 -8.49 -6.60 -16.54
CA LYS A 86 -8.22 -7.67 -15.58
C LYS A 86 -8.72 -7.35 -14.17
#